data_AF-A0A2N3AHR0-F1
#
_entry.id   AF-A0A2N3AHR0-F1
#
_cell.length_a   1.000
_cell.length_b   1.000
_cell.length_c   1.000
_cell.angle_alpha   90.00
_cell.angle_beta   90.00
_cell.angle_gamma   90.00
#
_symmetry.space_group_name_H-M   'P 1'
#
loop_
_entity.id
_entity.type
_entity.pdbx_description
1 polymer ?
#
loop_
_entity_poly.entity_id
_entity_poly.type
_entity_poly.pdbx_seq_one_letter_code
_entity_poly.pdbx_strand_id
1 'polypeptide(L)'
;SMHSSQNEQDNRIMARLAGIPLLEPSNPQEVKDLMKFGFDLSEQFKIPVLMRTTTRISHMRGVVNLGTVIQGKEKGYFKKDPSQFIVTPAYVVKMRKELIKKLNQIEEKTENSPLNKIIDKGGREIGIITSGSAFNYVMDVVSENNLKVKILKLTFSYPFPEKLVLDFINSVDNILVAEEVEPVMEKEVLAIIGKYNIKKKVYGKLDGTLPRIYEYNPDIISFGMAKIVDKELIKREKFSTKLPLPLRSPVLCPGCPHRATYFALKKAIKKLKLKEEEIIYSTDIGCYALGLEPPYNMGDYCISMGSSLGIGCGFSKATNQKVISFIGDSTFFHAGIPPLVNAVHNRDKILLVVMDNRITGMTGGQTNPGVPV
;
A
#
# COMPACT_ATOMS: atom_id res chain seq x y z
N SER A 1 1.59 15.37 -2.04
CA SER A 1 0.98 15.34 -0.70
C SER A 1 1.01 13.91 -0.17
N MET A 2 0.82 13.71 1.13
CA MET A 2 0.58 12.39 1.74
C MET A 2 -0.67 12.57 2.61
N HIS A 3 -1.69 11.75 2.39
CA HIS A 3 -3.02 11.90 2.97
C HIS A 3 -3.36 10.79 3.97
N SER A 4 -2.53 9.75 4.06
CA SER A 4 -2.61 8.69 5.07
C SER A 4 -1.58 8.92 6.19
N SER A 5 -1.81 8.33 7.37
CA SER A 5 -0.96 8.45 8.57
C SER A 5 0.44 7.84 8.40
N GLN A 6 0.66 7.08 7.33
CA GLN A 6 1.94 6.45 6.99
C GLN A 6 2.21 6.48 5.49
N ASN A 7 3.48 6.29 5.11
CA ASN A 7 3.84 6.08 3.71
C ASN A 7 3.22 4.78 3.18
N GLU A 8 2.59 4.86 2.01
CA GLU A 8 2.06 3.73 1.27
C GLU A 8 3.18 2.69 1.08
N GLN A 9 2.91 1.43 1.43
CA GLN A 9 3.86 0.32 1.25
C GLN A 9 3.61 -0.35 -0.10
N ASP A 10 4.66 -0.80 -0.78
CA ASP A 10 4.51 -1.39 -2.11
C ASP A 10 4.26 -2.89 -2.06
N ASN A 11 2.99 -3.28 -2.15
CA ASN A 11 2.58 -4.69 -2.16
C ASN A 11 3.15 -5.47 -3.36
N ARG A 12 3.60 -4.81 -4.43
CA ARG A 12 4.18 -5.48 -5.61
C ARG A 12 5.49 -6.19 -5.25
N ILE A 13 6.26 -5.63 -4.32
CA ILE A 13 7.47 -6.27 -3.78
C ILE A 13 7.09 -7.52 -2.97
N MET A 14 6.06 -7.43 -2.13
CA MET A 14 5.58 -8.57 -1.34
C MET A 14 5.05 -9.69 -2.22
N ALA A 15 4.30 -9.36 -3.28
CA ALA A 15 3.77 -10.32 -4.23
C ALA A 15 4.88 -11.10 -4.95
N ARG A 16 5.96 -10.42 -5.35
CA ARG A 16 7.14 -11.04 -5.95
C ARG A 16 7.86 -11.97 -4.99
N LEU A 17 8.04 -11.53 -3.74
CA LEU A 17 8.66 -12.35 -2.69
C LEU A 17 7.84 -13.62 -2.43
N ALA A 18 6.51 -13.50 -2.36
CA ALA A 18 5.62 -14.62 -2.11
C ALA A 18 5.34 -15.48 -3.37
N GLY A 19 5.64 -14.98 -4.57
CA GLY A 19 5.30 -15.63 -5.83
C GLY A 19 3.80 -15.69 -6.10
N ILE A 20 3.05 -14.64 -5.76
CA ILE A 20 1.59 -14.58 -5.90
C ILE A 20 1.18 -13.53 -6.92
N PRO A 21 0.26 -13.80 -7.86
CA PRO A 21 -0.21 -12.82 -8.84
C PRO A 21 -0.78 -11.57 -8.16
N LEU A 22 -0.58 -10.41 -8.79
CA LEU A 22 -1.07 -9.12 -8.28
C LEU A 22 -1.80 -8.34 -9.37
N LEU A 23 -3.03 -7.91 -9.02
CA LEU A 23 -3.93 -7.12 -9.86
C LEU A 23 -4.04 -5.67 -9.37
N GLU A 24 -4.07 -4.71 -10.30
CA GLU A 24 -4.04 -3.26 -10.04
C GLU A 24 -5.20 -2.50 -10.72
N PRO A 25 -6.36 -2.36 -10.06
CA PRO A 25 -7.48 -1.55 -10.54
C PRO A 25 -7.14 -0.05 -10.56
N SER A 26 -7.68 0.69 -11.54
CA SER A 26 -7.58 2.16 -11.55
C SER A 26 -8.86 2.89 -11.13
N ASN A 27 -9.98 2.20 -10.97
CA ASN A 27 -11.27 2.83 -10.64
C ASN A 27 -12.24 1.84 -9.96
N PRO A 28 -13.39 2.29 -9.38
CA PRO A 28 -14.32 1.40 -8.68
C PRO A 28 -14.92 0.29 -9.54
N GLN A 29 -15.18 0.57 -10.82
CA GLN A 29 -15.69 -0.43 -11.75
C GLN A 29 -14.66 -1.56 -11.91
N GLU A 30 -13.39 -1.21 -12.11
CA GLU A 30 -12.30 -2.18 -12.21
C GLU A 30 -12.03 -2.90 -10.89
N VAL A 31 -12.14 -2.25 -9.73
CA VAL A 31 -12.06 -2.97 -8.45
C VAL A 31 -13.07 -4.10 -8.43
N LYS A 32 -14.32 -3.81 -8.80
CA LYS A 32 -15.41 -4.81 -8.84
C LYS A 32 -15.16 -5.89 -9.90
N ASP A 33 -14.77 -5.52 -11.11
CA ASP A 33 -14.57 -6.50 -12.21
C ASP A 33 -13.31 -7.35 -12.01
N LEU A 34 -12.21 -6.75 -11.54
CA LEU A 34 -10.96 -7.47 -11.26
C LEU A 34 -11.07 -8.34 -10.03
N MET A 35 -11.93 -8.02 -9.06
CA MET A 35 -12.17 -8.92 -7.93
C MET A 35 -12.76 -10.24 -8.40
N LYS A 36 -13.77 -10.18 -9.28
CA LYS A 36 -14.35 -11.38 -9.90
C LYS A 36 -13.29 -12.15 -10.69
N PHE A 37 -12.54 -11.46 -11.55
CA PHE A 37 -11.46 -12.09 -12.31
C PHE A 37 -10.38 -12.71 -11.41
N GLY A 38 -10.05 -12.07 -10.28
CA GLY A 38 -9.10 -12.56 -9.29
C GLY A 38 -9.55 -13.88 -8.65
N PHE A 39 -10.84 -14.03 -8.35
CA PHE A 39 -11.41 -15.31 -7.91
C PHE A 39 -11.28 -16.37 -9.00
N ASP A 40 -11.67 -16.08 -10.24
CA ASP A 40 -11.57 -17.02 -11.37
C ASP A 40 -10.11 -17.47 -11.58
N LEU A 41 -9.16 -16.53 -11.51
CA LEU A 41 -7.72 -16.81 -11.63
C LEU A 41 -7.21 -17.68 -10.47
N SER A 42 -7.62 -17.36 -9.24
CA SER A 42 -7.26 -18.11 -8.04
C SER A 42 -7.78 -19.55 -8.09
N GLU A 43 -9.03 -19.75 -8.50
CA GLU A 43 -9.63 -21.08 -8.62
C GLU A 43 -8.99 -21.90 -9.74
N GLN A 44 -8.72 -21.27 -10.89
CA GLN A 44 -8.08 -21.92 -12.04
C GLN A 44 -6.68 -22.44 -11.69
N PHE A 45 -5.85 -21.60 -11.06
CA PHE A 45 -4.44 -21.92 -10.79
C PHE A 45 -4.17 -22.42 -9.37
N LYS A 46 -5.19 -22.44 -8.50
CA LYS A 46 -5.08 -22.82 -7.08
C LYS A 46 -3.93 -22.06 -6.42
N ILE A 47 -3.96 -20.74 -6.54
CA ILE A 47 -2.94 -19.82 -6.01
C ILE A 47 -3.65 -18.55 -5.52
N PRO A 48 -3.30 -18.00 -4.34
CA PRO A 48 -3.87 -16.74 -3.90
C PRO A 48 -3.50 -15.62 -4.87
N VAL A 49 -4.42 -14.68 -5.08
CA VAL A 49 -4.24 -13.49 -5.92
C VAL A 49 -4.34 -12.27 -5.02
N LEU A 50 -3.38 -11.36 -5.14
CA LEU A 50 -3.36 -10.10 -4.40
C LEU A 50 -4.05 -9.01 -5.22
N MET A 51 -5.02 -8.33 -4.62
CA MET A 51 -5.61 -7.11 -5.18
C MET A 51 -4.94 -5.91 -4.52
N ARG A 52 -4.24 -5.08 -5.30
CA ARG A 52 -3.59 -3.86 -4.77
C ARG A 52 -4.49 -2.66 -5.00
N THR A 53 -4.83 -1.96 -3.93
CA THR A 53 -5.48 -0.64 -3.97
C THR A 53 -4.57 0.38 -3.31
N THR A 54 -4.22 1.45 -4.02
CA THR A 54 -3.58 2.62 -3.40
C THR A 54 -4.61 3.43 -2.63
N THR A 55 -4.17 4.32 -1.74
CA THR A 55 -5.02 5.26 -0.99
C THR A 55 -6.11 5.89 -1.86
N ARG A 56 -5.77 6.31 -3.08
CA ARG A 56 -6.71 6.97 -3.99
C ARG A 56 -7.79 6.04 -4.52
N ILE A 57 -7.45 4.79 -4.79
CA ILE A 57 -8.41 3.76 -5.20
C ILE A 57 -9.34 3.41 -4.04
N SER A 58 -8.84 3.37 -2.80
CA SER A 58 -9.67 3.07 -1.62
C SER A 58 -10.63 4.20 -1.24
N HIS A 59 -10.30 5.45 -1.57
CA HIS A 59 -11.10 6.63 -1.22
C HIS A 59 -11.97 7.18 -2.37
N MET A 60 -11.88 6.60 -3.57
CA MET A 60 -12.69 7.05 -4.71
C MET A 60 -14.09 6.42 -4.69
N ARG A 61 -15.04 7.13 -5.30
CA ARG A 61 -16.43 6.69 -5.49
C ARG A 61 -16.84 6.88 -6.93
N GLY A 62 -17.69 6.01 -7.44
CA GLY A 62 -18.19 6.06 -8.81
C GLY A 62 -19.39 5.15 -8.99
N VAL A 63 -20.18 5.43 -10.02
CA VAL A 63 -21.27 4.52 -10.43
C VAL A 63 -20.63 3.26 -11.02
N VAL A 64 -21.16 2.10 -10.62
CA VAL A 64 -20.69 0.80 -11.10
C VAL A 64 -21.82 0.00 -11.72
N ASN A 65 -21.51 -0.68 -12.83
CA ASN A 65 -22.36 -1.69 -13.44
C ASN A 65 -22.16 -3.01 -12.71
N LEU A 66 -23.18 -3.43 -11.96
CA LEU A 66 -23.13 -4.63 -11.12
C LEU A 66 -23.01 -5.92 -11.94
N GLY A 67 -23.70 -6.00 -13.08
CA GLY A 67 -23.79 -7.23 -13.87
C GLY A 67 -24.50 -8.36 -13.09
N THR A 68 -24.40 -9.58 -13.61
CA THR A 68 -25.03 -10.76 -12.98
C THR A 68 -24.21 -11.25 -11.79
N VAL A 69 -24.87 -11.43 -10.64
CA VAL A 69 -24.28 -12.09 -9.48
C VAL A 69 -24.16 -13.58 -9.78
N ILE A 70 -22.95 -14.12 -9.68
CA ILE A 70 -22.70 -15.56 -9.79
C ILE A 70 -22.66 -16.10 -8.37
N GLN A 71 -23.53 -17.06 -8.07
CA GLN A 71 -23.49 -17.75 -6.79
C GLN A 71 -22.28 -18.68 -6.75
N GLY A 72 -21.32 -18.36 -5.88
CA GLY A 72 -20.13 -19.16 -5.65
C GLY A 72 -20.40 -20.41 -4.80
N LYS A 73 -19.40 -21.27 -4.65
CA LYS A 73 -19.46 -22.41 -3.73
C LYS A 73 -19.28 -21.91 -2.29
N GLU A 74 -20.24 -22.18 -1.42
CA GLU A 74 -20.19 -21.74 -0.01
C GLU A 74 -19.22 -22.56 0.85
N LYS A 75 -19.02 -23.85 0.52
CA LYS A 75 -18.15 -24.75 1.26
C LYS A 75 -17.24 -25.54 0.32
N GLY A 76 -15.95 -25.56 0.65
CA GLY A 76 -14.96 -26.40 -0.02
C GLY A 76 -14.84 -27.78 0.64
N TYR A 77 -14.18 -28.71 -0.06
CA TYR A 77 -13.75 -29.99 0.51
C TYR A 77 -12.23 -30.02 0.62
N PHE A 78 -11.69 -30.19 1.83
CA PHE A 78 -10.25 -30.30 2.04
C PHE A 78 -9.78 -31.71 1.68
N LYS A 79 -9.26 -31.85 0.45
CA LYS A 79 -8.57 -33.08 0.04
C LYS A 79 -7.16 -33.09 0.64
N LYS A 80 -6.90 -34.04 1.55
CA LYS A 80 -5.58 -34.22 2.16
C LYS A 80 -4.52 -34.49 1.08
N ASP A 81 -3.50 -33.64 1.01
CA ASP A 81 -2.29 -33.85 0.21
C ASP A 81 -1.10 -33.20 0.93
N PRO A 82 -0.37 -33.94 1.78
CA PRO A 82 0.80 -33.40 2.46
C PRO A 82 1.87 -32.87 1.49
N SER A 83 1.98 -33.44 0.29
CA SER A 83 2.96 -32.98 -0.71
C SER A 83 2.64 -31.61 -1.30
N GLN A 84 1.41 -31.15 -1.13
CA GLN A 84 0.94 -29.82 -1.54
C GLN A 84 0.99 -28.80 -0.40
N PHE A 85 0.69 -29.21 0.84
CA PHE A 85 0.45 -28.27 1.95
C PHE A 85 1.55 -28.22 3.01
N ILE A 86 2.46 -29.20 3.03
CA ILE A 86 3.52 -29.27 4.04
C ILE A 86 4.86 -28.91 3.41
N VAL A 87 5.42 -27.77 3.84
CA VAL A 87 6.69 -27.23 3.32
C VAL A 87 7.87 -27.90 4.01
N THR A 88 8.14 -29.16 3.67
CA THR A 88 9.32 -29.92 4.13
C THR A 88 10.32 -30.12 3.01
N PRO A 89 11.62 -30.35 3.30
CA PRO A 89 12.65 -30.58 2.28
C PRO A 89 12.29 -31.64 1.23
N ALA A 90 11.51 -32.66 1.61
CA ALA A 90 11.02 -33.70 0.70
C ALA A 90 10.10 -33.18 -0.42
N TYR A 91 9.38 -32.07 -0.20
CA TYR A 91 8.39 -31.55 -1.14
C TYR A 91 8.75 -30.18 -1.75
N VAL A 92 9.62 -29.39 -1.12
CA VAL A 92 9.88 -27.99 -1.54
C VAL A 92 10.32 -27.85 -3.00
N VAL A 93 11.11 -28.78 -3.54
CA VAL A 93 11.56 -28.73 -4.95
C VAL A 93 10.37 -28.93 -5.90
N LYS A 94 9.49 -29.90 -5.61
CA LYS A 94 8.27 -30.16 -6.39
C LYS A 94 7.33 -28.96 -6.31
N MET A 95 7.11 -28.43 -5.10
CA MET A 95 6.25 -27.26 -4.87
C MET A 95 6.78 -26.03 -5.61
N ARG A 96 8.09 -25.79 -5.60
CA ARG A 96 8.70 -24.67 -6.33
C ARG A 96 8.54 -24.81 -7.84
N LYS A 97 8.76 -26.00 -8.40
CA LYS A 97 8.54 -26.26 -9.84
C LYS A 97 7.08 -25.98 -10.24
N GLU A 98 6.14 -26.43 -9.42
CA GLU A 98 4.71 -26.19 -9.66
C GLU A 98 4.35 -24.70 -9.57
N LEU A 99 4.91 -23.97 -8.60
CA LEU A 99 4.72 -22.52 -8.49
C LEU A 99 5.23 -21.78 -9.73
N ILE A 100 6.44 -22.08 -10.20
CA ILE A 100 7.02 -21.46 -11.39
C ILE A 100 6.19 -21.78 -12.63
N LYS A 101 5.75 -23.04 -12.78
CA LYS A 101 4.87 -23.44 -13.88
C LYS A 101 3.58 -22.62 -13.89
N LYS A 102 2.93 -22.46 -12.73
CA LYS A 102 1.72 -21.64 -12.60
C LYS A 102 1.97 -20.18 -12.97
N LEU A 103 3.07 -19.61 -12.47
CA LEU A 103 3.42 -18.21 -12.77
C LEU A 103 3.63 -17.99 -14.28
N ASN A 104 4.32 -18.89 -14.97
CA ASN A 104 4.50 -18.80 -16.43
C ASN A 104 3.16 -18.88 -17.17
N GLN A 105 2.26 -19.79 -16.77
CA GLN A 105 0.92 -19.90 -17.38
C GLN A 105 0.05 -18.66 -17.11
N ILE A 106 0.20 -18.04 -15.95
CA ILE A 106 -0.49 -16.80 -15.61
C ILE A 106 0.08 -15.64 -16.42
N GLU A 107 1.40 -15.58 -16.62
CA GLU A 107 2.05 -14.59 -17.47
C GLU A 107 1.52 -14.63 -18.90
N GLU A 108 1.42 -15.82 -19.52
CA GLU A 108 0.80 -15.99 -20.85
C GLU A 108 -0.65 -15.48 -20.90
N LYS A 109 -1.41 -15.68 -19.83
CA LYS A 109 -2.78 -15.18 -19.72
C LYS A 109 -2.80 -13.65 -19.58
N THR A 110 -1.84 -13.07 -18.87
CA THR A 110 -1.69 -11.62 -18.73
C THR A 110 -1.31 -10.96 -20.04
N GLU A 111 -0.39 -11.54 -20.82
CA GLU A 111 0.05 -11.02 -22.13
C GLU A 111 -1.14 -10.80 -23.08
N ASN A 112 -2.10 -11.72 -23.07
CA ASN A 112 -3.27 -11.71 -23.95
C ASN A 112 -4.54 -11.15 -23.29
N SER A 113 -4.42 -10.60 -22.07
CA SER A 113 -5.59 -10.19 -21.29
C SER A 113 -6.19 -8.89 -21.83
N PRO A 114 -7.51 -8.84 -22.11
CA PRO A 114 -8.18 -7.60 -22.47
C PRO A 114 -8.24 -6.58 -21.31
N LEU A 115 -7.79 -6.99 -20.12
CA LEU A 115 -7.66 -6.13 -18.95
C LEU A 115 -6.48 -5.16 -19.07
N ASN A 116 -5.44 -5.51 -19.83
CA ASN A 116 -4.41 -4.56 -20.21
C ASN A 116 -4.91 -3.73 -21.40
N LYS A 117 -4.73 -2.41 -21.35
CA LYS A 117 -5.30 -1.52 -22.37
C LYS A 117 -4.22 -0.65 -22.99
N ILE A 118 -4.17 -0.62 -24.31
CA ILE A 118 -3.41 0.37 -25.07
C ILE A 118 -4.38 1.46 -25.52
N ILE A 119 -4.05 2.70 -25.19
CA ILE A 119 -4.79 3.89 -25.61
C ILE A 119 -3.88 4.69 -26.54
N ASP A 120 -4.26 4.78 -27.81
CA ASP A 120 -3.54 5.57 -28.81
C ASP A 120 -4.18 6.96 -28.94
N LYS A 121 -3.41 8.01 -28.62
CA LYS A 121 -3.78 9.42 -28.81
C LYS A 121 -3.08 10.04 -30.03
N GLY A 122 -2.60 9.22 -30.96
CA GLY A 122 -2.06 9.65 -32.25
C GLY A 122 -0.59 10.11 -32.19
N GLY A 123 0.21 9.57 -31.27
CA GLY A 123 1.64 9.91 -31.16
C GLY A 123 2.51 8.74 -30.79
N ARG A 124 3.74 8.72 -31.33
CA ARG A 124 4.75 7.67 -31.11
C ARG A 124 5.99 8.14 -30.36
N GLU A 125 6.20 9.44 -30.23
CA GLU A 125 7.41 10.01 -29.64
C GLU A 125 7.59 9.59 -28.17
N ILE A 126 6.47 9.52 -27.44
CA ILE A 126 6.43 9.10 -26.04
C ILE A 126 5.34 8.04 -25.86
N GLY A 127 5.74 6.88 -25.35
CA GLY A 127 4.86 5.87 -24.78
C GLY A 127 4.85 5.97 -23.26
N ILE A 128 3.68 5.86 -22.64
CA ILE A 128 3.52 5.91 -21.19
C ILE A 128 3.09 4.53 -20.69
N ILE A 129 3.86 3.92 -19.80
CA ILE A 129 3.50 2.66 -19.12
C ILE A 129 3.03 3.01 -17.71
N THR A 130 1.83 2.59 -17.34
CA THR A 130 1.21 2.99 -16.08
C THR A 130 0.23 1.95 -15.53
N SER A 131 -0.11 2.04 -14.25
CA SER A 131 -1.07 1.17 -13.57
C SER A 131 -1.78 1.91 -12.44
N GLY A 132 -2.86 1.31 -11.91
CA GLY A 132 -3.56 1.84 -10.74
C GLY A 132 -4.02 3.29 -10.86
N SER A 133 -3.97 4.05 -9.78
CA SER A 133 -4.31 5.49 -9.72
C SER A 133 -3.45 6.38 -10.62
N ALA A 134 -2.17 6.03 -10.85
CA ALA A 134 -1.28 6.79 -11.72
C ALA A 134 -1.82 6.92 -13.15
N PHE A 135 -2.53 5.88 -13.62
CA PHE A 135 -3.21 5.92 -14.92
C PHE A 135 -4.19 7.08 -15.04
N ASN A 136 -4.99 7.35 -14.00
CA ASN A 136 -5.99 8.42 -14.05
C ASN A 136 -5.29 9.78 -14.17
N TYR A 137 -4.22 10.01 -13.41
CA TYR A 137 -3.45 11.25 -13.47
C TYR A 137 -2.76 11.47 -14.81
N VAL A 138 -2.24 10.40 -15.42
CA VAL A 138 -1.72 10.43 -16.80
C VAL A 138 -2.83 10.84 -17.77
N MET A 139 -4.01 10.22 -17.65
CA MET A 139 -5.15 10.52 -18.52
C MET A 139 -5.63 11.97 -18.39
N ASP A 140 -5.68 12.51 -17.17
CA ASP A 140 -6.03 13.92 -16.91
C ASP A 140 -5.05 14.86 -17.63
N VAL A 141 -3.75 14.68 -17.40
CA VAL A 141 -2.71 15.54 -18.01
C VAL A 141 -2.71 15.44 -19.53
N VAL A 142 -2.79 14.22 -20.07
CA VAL A 142 -2.79 13.98 -21.52
C VAL A 142 -4.01 14.61 -22.18
N SER A 143 -5.19 14.48 -21.56
CA SER A 143 -6.45 14.99 -22.13
C SER A 143 -6.53 16.51 -22.04
N GLU A 144 -6.20 17.11 -20.90
CA GLU A 144 -6.19 18.56 -20.71
C GLU A 144 -5.26 19.26 -21.70
N ASN A 145 -4.11 18.64 -22.01
CA ASN A 145 -3.08 19.24 -22.87
C ASN A 145 -3.14 18.79 -24.34
N ASN A 146 -4.10 17.93 -24.70
CA ASN A 146 -4.24 17.30 -26.01
C ASN A 146 -2.92 16.69 -26.50
N LEU A 147 -2.24 15.94 -25.63
CA LEU A 147 -0.94 15.34 -25.95
C LEU A 147 -1.10 14.11 -26.84
N LYS A 148 -0.27 14.04 -27.88
CA LYS A 148 -0.19 12.91 -28.80
C LYS A 148 0.78 11.88 -28.24
N VAL A 149 0.26 10.86 -27.57
CA VAL A 149 1.04 9.80 -26.92
C VAL A 149 0.36 8.44 -27.10
N LYS A 150 1.10 7.36 -26.83
CA LYS A 150 0.51 6.04 -26.59
C LYS A 150 0.59 5.72 -25.11
N ILE A 151 -0.45 5.08 -24.55
CA ILE A 151 -0.50 4.72 -23.13
C ILE A 151 -0.77 3.23 -23.01
N LEU A 152 0.12 2.49 -22.37
CA LEU A 152 -0.12 1.12 -21.93
C LEU A 152 -0.49 1.13 -20.46
N LYS A 153 -1.77 0.85 -20.20
CA LYS A 153 -2.28 0.59 -18.87
C LYS A 153 -2.14 -0.90 -18.57
N LEU A 154 -1.31 -1.22 -17.59
CA LEU A 154 -1.16 -2.55 -17.04
C LEU A 154 -2.12 -2.76 -15.87
N THR A 155 -2.74 -3.92 -15.86
CA THR A 155 -3.63 -4.39 -14.80
C THR A 155 -2.98 -5.48 -13.95
N PHE A 156 -1.92 -6.11 -14.45
CA PHE A 156 -1.09 -7.03 -13.69
C PHE A 156 0.29 -6.42 -13.50
N SER A 157 0.73 -6.29 -12.26
CA SER A 157 2.12 -5.94 -11.94
C SER A 157 3.01 -7.16 -11.72
N TYR A 158 2.39 -8.33 -11.49
CA TYR A 158 3.07 -9.60 -11.33
C TYR A 158 2.13 -10.79 -11.59
N PRO A 159 2.52 -11.79 -12.40
CA PRO A 159 3.63 -11.77 -13.36
C PRO A 159 3.54 -10.56 -14.31
N PHE A 160 4.68 -9.97 -14.64
CA PHE A 160 4.76 -8.80 -15.51
C PHE A 160 4.69 -9.25 -16.97
N PRO A 161 3.83 -8.67 -17.82
CA PRO A 161 3.62 -9.19 -19.18
C PRO A 161 4.73 -8.76 -20.14
N GLU A 162 5.81 -9.55 -20.19
CA GLU A 162 7.04 -9.20 -20.90
C GLU A 162 6.81 -8.92 -22.39
N LYS A 163 6.13 -9.82 -23.11
CA LYS A 163 5.91 -9.67 -24.57
C LYS A 163 5.04 -8.46 -24.91
N LEU A 164 3.95 -8.25 -24.18
CA LEU A 164 3.07 -7.09 -24.39
C LEU A 164 3.84 -5.78 -24.19
N VAL A 165 4.67 -5.72 -23.14
CA VAL A 165 5.47 -4.52 -22.84
C VAL A 165 6.57 -4.34 -23.89
N LEU A 166 7.22 -5.41 -24.34
CA LEU A 166 8.20 -5.37 -25.43
C LEU A 166 7.59 -4.83 -26.73
N ASP A 167 6.43 -5.32 -27.13
CA ASP A 167 5.72 -4.87 -28.33
C ASP A 167 5.34 -3.38 -28.22
N PHE A 168 4.85 -2.97 -27.04
CA PHE A 168 4.56 -1.58 -26.76
C PHE A 168 5.81 -0.70 -26.83
N ILE A 169 6.90 -1.13 -26.18
CA ILE A 169 8.21 -0.48 -26.21
C ILE A 169 8.64 -0.29 -27.66
N ASN A 170 8.54 -1.31 -28.51
CA ASN A 170 8.92 -1.25 -29.92
C ASN A 170 8.08 -0.25 -30.73
N SER A 171 6.85 0.03 -30.31
CA SER A 171 5.91 0.91 -31.01
C SER A 171 6.08 2.42 -30.75
N VAL A 172 7.02 2.82 -29.88
CA VAL A 172 7.25 4.22 -29.44
C VAL A 172 8.74 4.58 -29.39
N ASP A 173 9.10 5.86 -29.44
CA ASP A 173 10.51 6.30 -29.47
C ASP A 173 11.13 6.41 -28.06
N ASN A 174 10.39 6.99 -27.11
CA ASN A 174 10.78 7.13 -25.71
C ASN A 174 9.69 6.60 -24.77
N ILE A 175 10.07 6.27 -23.54
CA ILE A 175 9.17 5.67 -22.56
C ILE A 175 9.12 6.51 -21.29
N LEU A 176 7.93 6.80 -20.79
CA LEU A 176 7.70 7.29 -19.44
C LEU A 176 7.01 6.20 -18.63
N VAL A 177 7.57 5.83 -17.49
CA VAL A 177 6.91 4.92 -16.54
C VAL A 177 6.31 5.73 -15.41
N ALA A 178 4.98 5.76 -15.35
CA ALA A 178 4.20 6.46 -14.33
C ALA A 178 3.57 5.46 -13.37
N GLU A 179 4.18 5.29 -12.20
CA GLU A 179 3.76 4.34 -11.17
C GLU A 179 3.82 4.92 -9.76
N GLU A 180 2.97 4.44 -8.85
CA GLU A 180 2.93 4.91 -7.46
C GLU A 180 3.78 4.05 -6.53
N VAL A 181 4.37 4.70 -5.52
CA VAL A 181 5.27 4.12 -4.50
C VAL A 181 6.66 3.81 -5.06
N GLU A 182 7.01 2.54 -5.32
CA GLU A 182 8.35 2.13 -5.76
C GLU A 182 8.45 1.99 -7.29
N PRO A 183 9.66 2.12 -7.89
CA PRO A 183 9.89 1.92 -9.33
C PRO A 183 9.93 0.43 -9.68
N VAL A 184 8.81 -0.28 -9.52
CA VAL A 184 8.73 -1.72 -9.77
C VAL A 184 8.58 -1.98 -11.27
N MET A 185 7.63 -1.32 -11.94
CA MET A 185 7.44 -1.48 -13.38
C MET A 185 8.58 -0.85 -14.18
N GLU A 186 9.14 0.27 -13.71
CA GLU A 186 10.28 0.94 -14.35
C GLU A 186 11.50 0.01 -14.41
N LYS A 187 11.75 -0.72 -13.31
CA LYS A 187 12.81 -1.74 -13.28
C LYS A 187 12.55 -2.90 -14.25
N GLU A 188 11.30 -3.33 -14.39
CA GLU A 188 10.94 -4.37 -15.38
C GLU A 188 11.12 -3.89 -16.82
N VAL A 189 10.69 -2.66 -17.12
CA VAL A 189 10.88 -2.03 -18.43
C VAL A 189 12.37 -1.93 -18.77
N LEU A 190 13.20 -1.49 -17.82
CA LEU A 190 14.65 -1.44 -17.98
C LEU A 190 15.26 -2.84 -18.16
N ALA A 191 14.77 -3.85 -17.42
CA ALA A 191 15.24 -5.23 -17.56
C ALA A 191 14.90 -5.79 -18.96
N ILE A 192 13.70 -5.51 -19.49
CA ILE A 192 13.30 -5.89 -20.86
C ILE A 192 14.21 -5.20 -21.87
N ILE A 193 14.41 -3.88 -21.76
CA ILE A 193 15.29 -3.13 -22.65
C ILE A 193 16.71 -3.71 -22.65
N GLY A 194 17.25 -4.04 -21.47
CA GLY A 194 18.56 -4.68 -21.34
C GLY A 194 18.61 -6.08 -21.94
N LYS A 195 17.60 -6.92 -21.67
CA LYS A 195 17.48 -8.29 -22.18
C LYS A 195 17.45 -8.34 -23.72
N TYR A 196 16.75 -7.40 -24.35
CA TYR A 196 16.61 -7.34 -25.82
C TYR A 196 17.56 -6.34 -26.49
N ASN A 197 18.51 -5.75 -25.76
CA ASN A 197 19.48 -4.77 -26.25
C ASN A 197 18.84 -3.59 -27.03
N ILE A 198 17.72 -3.08 -26.52
CA ILE A 198 16.97 -1.97 -27.13
C ILE A 198 17.61 -0.64 -26.73
N LYS A 199 17.73 0.30 -27.68
CA LYS A 199 18.25 1.65 -27.41
C LYS A 199 17.09 2.65 -27.32
N LYS A 200 16.48 2.76 -26.13
CA LYS A 200 15.42 3.73 -25.85
C LYS A 200 15.64 4.41 -24.50
N LYS A 201 15.22 5.67 -24.41
CA LYS A 201 15.29 6.42 -23.17
C LYS A 201 14.05 6.12 -22.33
N VAL A 202 14.29 5.78 -21.06
CA VAL A 202 13.24 5.56 -20.05
C VAL A 202 13.29 6.70 -19.06
N TYR A 203 12.16 7.36 -18.89
CA TYR A 203 11.92 8.39 -17.90
C TYR A 203 11.04 7.82 -16.79
N GLY A 204 11.29 8.19 -15.54
CA GLY A 204 10.54 7.63 -14.42
C GLY A 204 11.02 8.17 -13.08
N LYS A 205 11.05 7.32 -12.06
CA LYS A 205 11.54 7.68 -10.73
C LYS A 205 13.06 7.58 -10.63
N LEU A 206 13.69 6.67 -11.38
CA LEU A 206 15.13 6.42 -11.27
C LEU A 206 15.98 7.52 -11.91
N ASP A 207 15.46 8.23 -12.90
CA ASP A 207 16.13 9.38 -13.53
C ASP A 207 15.70 10.74 -12.93
N GLY A 208 14.79 10.74 -11.96
CA GLY A 208 14.27 11.95 -11.32
C GLY A 208 13.24 12.73 -12.14
N THR A 209 12.74 12.17 -13.25
CA THR A 209 11.66 12.78 -14.02
C THR A 209 10.40 12.89 -13.17
N LEU A 210 10.02 11.80 -12.50
CA LEU A 210 8.96 11.73 -11.50
C LEU A 210 9.56 11.47 -10.11
N PRO A 211 8.95 11.98 -9.02
CA PRO A 211 9.48 11.77 -7.68
C PRO A 211 9.18 10.34 -7.17
N ARG A 212 10.10 9.79 -6.38
CA ARG A 212 9.86 8.58 -5.57
C ARG A 212 9.06 8.89 -4.30
N ILE A 213 9.02 10.15 -3.90
CA ILE A 213 8.27 10.68 -2.76
C ILE A 213 6.89 11.20 -3.20
N TYR A 214 5.97 11.30 -2.23
CA TYR A 214 4.57 11.74 -2.38
C TYR A 214 3.62 10.71 -3.02
N GLU A 215 2.34 10.84 -2.67
CA GLU A 215 1.25 10.35 -3.51
C GLU A 215 1.20 11.18 -4.79
N TYR A 216 1.01 10.51 -5.93
CA TYR A 216 0.89 11.19 -7.21
C TYR A 216 -0.42 11.96 -7.31
N ASN A 217 -0.35 13.00 -8.12
CA ASN A 217 -1.48 13.81 -8.53
C ASN A 217 -1.20 14.32 -9.95
N PRO A 218 -2.19 14.94 -10.60
CA PRO A 218 -2.00 15.44 -11.96
C PRO A 218 -0.87 16.48 -12.09
N ASP A 219 -0.52 17.22 -11.03
CA ASP A 219 0.55 18.22 -11.08
C ASP A 219 1.93 17.56 -11.14
N ILE A 220 2.16 16.53 -10.33
CA ILE A 220 3.41 15.76 -10.36
C ILE A 220 3.63 15.14 -11.74
N ILE A 221 2.58 14.54 -12.33
CA ILE A 221 2.66 13.97 -13.68
C ILE A 221 2.93 15.07 -14.71
N SER A 222 2.21 16.21 -14.64
CA SER A 222 2.42 17.35 -15.54
C SER A 222 3.86 17.87 -15.48
N PHE A 223 4.41 18.08 -14.28
CA PHE A 223 5.80 18.52 -14.12
C PHE A 223 6.82 17.51 -14.67
N GLY A 224 6.58 16.22 -14.49
CA GLY A 224 7.43 15.18 -15.09
C GLY A 224 7.35 15.18 -16.61
N MET A 225 6.14 15.21 -17.17
CA MET A 225 5.93 15.23 -18.61
C MET A 225 6.50 16.48 -19.29
N ALA A 226 6.41 17.65 -18.65
CA ALA A 226 6.97 18.90 -19.16
C ALA A 226 8.50 18.88 -19.31
N LYS A 227 9.21 17.96 -18.64
CA LYS A 227 10.66 17.75 -18.84
C LYS A 227 10.99 16.94 -20.10
N ILE A 228 9.99 16.27 -20.67
CA ILE A 228 10.14 15.33 -21.78
C ILE A 228 9.61 15.95 -23.07
N VAL A 229 8.43 16.57 -23.00
CA VAL A 229 7.78 17.18 -24.16
C VAL A 229 8.30 18.59 -24.39
N ASP A 230 8.55 18.94 -25.65
CA ASP A 230 8.89 20.32 -26.06
C ASP A 230 7.62 21.19 -26.17
N LYS A 231 6.82 21.20 -25.11
CA LYS A 231 5.55 21.94 -25.05
C LYS A 231 5.31 22.44 -23.63
N GLU A 232 4.92 23.71 -23.50
CA GLU A 232 4.43 24.22 -22.23
C GLU A 232 3.08 23.55 -21.90
N LEU A 233 3.06 22.82 -20.79
CA LEU A 233 1.84 22.20 -20.29
C LEU A 233 1.04 23.20 -19.46
N ILE A 234 -0.28 23.07 -19.50
CA ILE A 234 -1.22 23.86 -18.72
C ILE A 234 -0.86 23.72 -17.24
N LYS A 235 -0.61 24.87 -16.61
CA LYS A 235 -0.35 24.98 -15.18
C LYS A 235 -1.69 25.07 -14.47
N ARG A 236 -1.95 24.15 -13.54
CA ARG A 236 -3.15 24.24 -12.70
C ARG A 236 -2.99 25.38 -11.71
N GLU A 237 -3.96 26.27 -11.68
CA GLU A 237 -3.97 27.38 -10.73
C GLU A 237 -4.09 26.84 -9.31
N LYS A 238 -3.10 27.13 -8.48
CA LYS A 238 -3.22 26.89 -7.04
C LYS A 238 -4.09 28.00 -6.47
N PHE A 239 -5.33 27.67 -6.11
CA PHE A 239 -6.15 28.56 -5.32
C PHE A 239 -5.42 28.88 -4.01
N SER A 240 -4.97 30.14 -3.89
CA SER A 240 -4.39 30.66 -2.66
C SER A 240 -5.38 31.66 -2.06
N THR A 241 -5.66 31.48 -0.78
CA THR A 241 -6.47 32.44 -0.02
C THR A 241 -5.56 33.21 0.91
N LYS A 242 -5.76 34.52 1.01
CA LYS A 242 -5.11 35.37 2.02
C LYS A 242 -5.71 35.16 3.41
N LEU A 243 -6.85 34.47 3.50
CA LEU A 243 -7.46 34.13 4.79
C LEU A 243 -6.57 33.13 5.53
N PRO A 244 -6.17 33.42 6.78
CA PRO A 244 -5.46 32.45 7.59
C PRO A 244 -6.41 31.29 7.91
N LEU A 245 -6.27 30.18 7.17
CA LEU A 245 -7.04 28.98 7.46
C LEU A 245 -6.44 28.28 8.69
N PRO A 246 -7.25 27.92 9.69
CA PRO A 246 -6.74 27.20 10.85
C PRO A 246 -6.24 25.82 10.42
N LEU A 247 -5.07 25.42 10.91
CA LEU A 247 -4.56 24.06 10.75
C LEU A 247 -5.50 23.10 11.49
N ARG A 248 -5.95 22.06 10.79
CA ARG A 248 -6.76 20.99 11.35
C ARG A 248 -5.89 19.74 11.48
N SER A 249 -5.02 19.74 12.48
CA SER A 249 -4.25 18.54 12.81
C SER A 249 -5.19 17.41 13.21
N PRO A 250 -4.84 16.14 12.94
CA PRO A 250 -5.57 15.00 13.47
C PRO A 250 -5.64 15.06 15.01
N VAL A 251 -6.84 15.00 15.58
CA VAL A 251 -7.06 15.07 17.04
C VAL A 251 -7.98 13.94 17.49
N LEU A 252 -7.84 13.55 18.76
CA LEU A 252 -8.79 12.64 19.41
C LEU A 252 -10.21 13.25 19.37
N CYS A 253 -11.20 12.40 19.08
CA CYS A 253 -12.60 12.82 18.97
C CYS A 253 -13.10 13.54 20.25
N PRO A 254 -14.07 14.46 20.14
CA PRO A 254 -14.80 14.95 21.31
C PRO A 254 -15.37 13.78 22.12
N GLY A 255 -15.11 13.76 23.42
CA GLY A 255 -15.55 12.65 24.30
C GLY A 255 -14.73 11.36 24.23
N CYS A 256 -13.65 11.29 23.44
CA CYS A 256 -12.83 10.09 23.35
C CYS A 256 -12.22 9.73 24.73
N PRO A 257 -12.40 8.49 25.23
CA PRO A 257 -11.93 8.08 26.55
C PRO A 257 -10.40 8.07 26.65
N HIS A 258 -9.68 7.92 25.53
CA HIS A 258 -8.23 8.01 25.49
C HIS A 258 -7.70 9.33 26.07
N ARG A 259 -8.45 10.43 25.91
CA ARG A 259 -8.09 11.73 26.51
C ARG A 259 -8.00 11.64 28.04
N ALA A 260 -8.95 10.94 28.65
CA ALA A 260 -8.96 10.72 30.09
C ALA A 260 -7.82 9.80 30.53
N THR A 261 -7.51 8.75 29.76
CA THR A 261 -6.37 7.86 30.03
C THR A 261 -5.04 8.61 30.01
N TYR A 262 -4.77 9.41 28.97
CA TYR A 262 -3.55 10.23 28.91
C TYR A 262 -3.48 11.23 30.08
N PHE A 263 -4.60 11.86 30.42
CA PHE A 263 -4.65 12.78 31.55
C PHE A 263 -4.35 12.09 32.89
N ALA A 264 -4.91 10.90 33.12
CA ALA A 264 -4.64 10.10 34.31
C ALA A 264 -3.16 9.70 34.39
N LEU A 265 -2.58 9.28 33.27
CA LEU A 265 -1.16 8.93 33.20
C LEU A 265 -0.26 10.14 33.46
N LYS A 266 -0.56 11.32 32.88
CA LYS A 266 0.17 12.57 33.19
C LYS A 266 0.15 12.92 34.66
N LYS A 267 -1.02 12.75 35.31
CA LYS A 267 -1.13 12.96 36.76
C LYS A 267 -0.27 11.97 37.55
N ALA A 268 -0.23 10.70 37.14
CA ALA A 268 0.60 9.68 37.78
C ALA A 268 2.10 10.00 37.63
N ILE A 269 2.56 10.32 36.41
CA ILE A 269 3.93 10.74 36.11
C ILE A 269 4.34 11.94 36.97
N LYS A 270 3.49 12.98 37.03
CA LYS A 270 3.74 14.17 37.87
C LYS A 270 3.85 13.83 39.36
N LYS A 271 2.99 12.94 39.87
CA LYS A 271 3.04 12.50 41.28
C LYS A 271 4.30 11.70 41.60
N LEU A 272 4.78 10.89 40.66
CA LEU A 272 6.03 10.14 40.76
C LEU A 272 7.27 11.02 40.57
N LYS A 273 7.11 12.31 40.25
CA LYS A 273 8.18 13.28 39.98
C LYS A 273 9.13 12.82 38.87
N LEU A 274 8.64 12.02 37.93
CA LEU A 274 9.38 11.63 36.74
C LEU A 274 9.43 12.81 35.77
N LYS A 275 10.59 13.04 35.16
CA LYS A 275 10.77 14.01 34.08
C LYS A 275 10.48 13.35 32.75
N GLU A 276 10.13 14.16 31.74
CA GLU A 276 9.72 13.64 30.43
C GLU A 276 10.87 12.87 29.75
N GLU A 277 12.11 13.37 29.88
CA GLU A 277 13.31 12.72 29.35
C GLU A 277 13.64 11.37 30.01
N GLU A 278 13.04 11.05 31.15
CA GLU A 278 13.21 9.76 31.83
C GLU A 278 12.24 8.69 31.32
N ILE A 279 11.33 9.06 30.42
CA ILE A 279 10.24 8.21 29.92
C ILE A 279 10.38 8.05 28.41
N ILE A 280 10.09 6.83 27.92
CA ILE A 280 9.94 6.55 26.50
C ILE A 280 8.52 6.04 26.27
N TYR A 281 7.80 6.71 25.36
CA TYR A 281 6.47 6.34 24.92
C TYR A 281 6.55 5.58 23.59
N SER A 282 6.45 4.26 23.66
CA SER A 282 6.25 3.47 22.45
C SER A 282 4.75 3.42 22.13
N THR A 283 4.37 3.93 20.97
CA THR A 283 2.99 3.92 20.48
C THR A 283 2.89 3.10 19.20
N ASP A 284 1.69 2.95 18.71
CA ASP A 284 1.33 1.99 17.67
C ASP A 284 0.31 2.69 16.72
N ILE A 285 -0.05 2.08 15.58
CA ILE A 285 -1.01 2.69 14.66
C ILE A 285 -2.42 2.56 15.23
N GLY A 286 -3.04 3.69 15.57
CA GLY A 286 -4.41 3.73 16.10
C GLY A 286 -4.80 5.13 16.54
N CYS A 287 -6.00 5.29 17.09
CA CYS A 287 -6.42 6.56 17.71
C CYS A 287 -5.42 7.04 18.77
N TYR A 288 -4.74 6.12 19.44
CA TYR A 288 -3.69 6.36 20.43
C TYR A 288 -2.36 6.86 19.84
N ALA A 289 -2.14 6.78 18.51
CA ALA A 289 -1.03 7.51 17.87
C ALA A 289 -1.21 9.04 18.01
N LEU A 290 -2.45 9.51 18.08
CA LEU A 290 -2.78 10.94 18.28
C LEU A 290 -2.42 11.45 19.68
N GLY A 291 -1.99 10.57 20.59
CA GLY A 291 -1.37 10.96 21.86
C GLY A 291 -0.02 11.68 21.68
N LEU A 292 0.60 11.62 20.51
CA LEU A 292 1.76 12.44 20.15
C LEU A 292 1.43 13.94 20.20
N GLU A 293 0.22 14.33 19.82
CA GLU A 293 -0.15 15.74 19.66
C GLU A 293 -0.34 16.45 21.02
N PRO A 294 -0.11 17.78 21.08
CA PRO A 294 -0.50 18.57 22.23
C PRO A 294 -2.00 18.42 22.56
N PRO A 295 -2.37 18.41 23.85
CA PRO A 295 -1.53 18.63 25.03
C PRO A 295 -0.92 17.35 25.62
N TYR A 296 -0.97 16.20 24.93
CA TYR A 296 -0.57 14.90 25.49
C TYR A 296 0.94 14.66 25.34
N ASN A 297 1.53 14.86 24.15
CA ASN A 297 2.97 14.66 23.92
C ASN A 297 3.49 13.30 24.44
N MET A 298 2.72 12.23 24.24
CA MET A 298 2.96 10.87 24.77
C MET A 298 3.14 9.85 23.64
N GLY A 299 4.09 10.12 22.74
CA GLY A 299 4.44 9.22 21.65
C GLY A 299 5.80 9.57 21.06
N ASP A 300 6.82 8.74 21.33
CA ASP A 300 8.18 8.93 20.84
C ASP A 300 8.50 8.04 19.64
N TYR A 301 7.82 6.89 19.54
CA TYR A 301 8.15 5.88 18.55
C TYR A 301 6.93 5.07 18.11
N CYS A 302 6.68 4.99 16.81
CA CYS A 302 5.57 4.25 16.18
C CYS A 302 6.00 3.71 14.81
N ILE A 303 5.79 2.42 14.53
CA ILE A 303 6.11 1.82 13.22
C ILE A 303 4.89 1.21 12.55
N SER A 304 4.24 0.25 13.19
CA SER A 304 3.17 -0.53 12.60
C SER A 304 2.12 -0.94 13.63
N MET A 305 0.99 -1.44 13.15
CA MET A 305 -0.01 -2.07 14.00
C MET A 305 0.63 -3.28 14.70
N GLY A 306 0.58 -3.31 16.03
CA GLY A 306 1.19 -4.35 16.88
C GLY A 306 2.64 -4.08 17.30
N SER A 307 3.22 -2.94 16.92
CA SER A 307 4.65 -2.69 17.13
C SER A 307 5.01 -2.18 18.53
N SER A 308 4.11 -1.48 19.24
CA SER A 308 4.48 -0.73 20.45
C SER A 308 5.12 -1.60 21.53
N LEU A 309 4.55 -2.77 21.79
CA LEU A 309 5.06 -3.62 22.87
C LEU A 309 6.41 -4.25 22.52
N GLY A 310 6.61 -4.67 21.27
CA GLY A 310 7.90 -5.21 20.83
C GLY A 310 9.02 -4.16 20.89
N ILE A 311 8.72 -2.94 20.44
CA ILE A 311 9.62 -1.79 20.57
C ILE A 311 9.90 -1.48 22.05
N GLY A 312 8.86 -1.50 22.88
CA GLY A 312 8.99 -1.29 24.32
C GLY A 312 9.89 -2.30 25.01
N CYS A 313 9.84 -3.58 24.59
CA CYS A 313 10.77 -4.61 25.05
C CYS A 313 12.22 -4.27 24.68
N GLY A 314 12.44 -3.79 23.46
CA GLY A 314 13.75 -3.31 23.02
C GLY A 314 14.29 -2.19 23.91
N PHE A 315 13.48 -1.15 24.13
CA PHE A 315 13.88 -0.02 24.99
C PHE A 315 14.12 -0.44 26.44
N SER A 316 13.30 -1.33 27.00
CA SER A 316 13.48 -1.81 28.37
C SER A 316 14.81 -2.54 28.59
N LYS A 317 15.42 -3.06 27.54
CA LYS A 317 16.74 -3.72 27.59
C LYS A 317 17.86 -2.76 27.24
N ALA A 318 17.62 -1.85 26.31
CA ALA A 318 18.63 -0.94 25.78
C ALA A 318 18.86 0.30 26.66
N THR A 319 17.89 0.69 27.48
CA THR A 319 17.95 1.92 28.29
C THR A 319 17.53 1.67 29.74
N ASN A 320 17.88 2.62 30.61
CA ASN A 320 17.39 2.66 31.99
C ASN A 320 16.13 3.53 32.16
N GLN A 321 15.61 4.10 31.07
CA GLN A 321 14.41 4.94 31.07
C GLN A 321 13.17 4.07 31.34
N LYS A 322 12.11 4.71 31.84
CA LYS A 322 10.81 4.06 32.04
C LYS A 322 10.12 3.93 30.69
N VAL A 323 9.66 2.73 30.35
CA VAL A 323 8.96 2.50 29.08
C VAL A 323 7.47 2.40 29.33
N ILE A 324 6.70 3.21 28.61
CA ILE A 324 5.23 3.14 28.58
C ILE A 324 4.82 2.83 27.15
N SER A 325 4.13 1.70 26.96
CA SER A 325 3.65 1.26 25.65
C SER A 325 2.14 1.47 25.55
N PHE A 326 1.68 2.15 24.49
CA PHE A 326 0.26 2.31 24.19
C PHE A 326 -0.15 1.37 23.06
N ILE A 327 -1.28 0.68 23.22
CA ILE A 327 -1.85 -0.20 22.21
C ILE A 327 -3.37 -0.15 22.30
N GLY A 328 -4.11 -0.22 21.19
CA GLY A 328 -5.57 -0.33 21.21
C GLY A 328 -6.03 -1.76 21.48
N ASP A 329 -7.29 -1.93 21.86
CA ASP A 329 -7.92 -3.26 22.03
C ASP A 329 -7.83 -4.10 20.75
N SER A 330 -8.26 -3.57 19.61
CA SER A 330 -8.20 -4.27 18.31
C SER A 330 -6.78 -4.75 17.99
N THR A 331 -5.80 -3.88 18.20
CA THR A 331 -4.39 -4.15 17.92
C THR A 331 -3.78 -5.11 18.94
N PHE A 332 -4.21 -5.04 20.19
CA PHE A 332 -3.79 -5.95 21.23
C PHE A 332 -4.15 -7.39 20.88
N PHE A 333 -5.40 -7.63 20.46
CA PHE A 333 -5.84 -8.96 20.01
C PHE A 333 -5.19 -9.38 18.68
N HIS A 334 -4.92 -8.44 17.78
CA HIS A 334 -4.29 -8.74 16.51
C HIS A 334 -2.83 -9.18 16.65
N ALA A 335 -2.02 -8.44 17.43
CA ALA A 335 -0.57 -8.60 17.46
C ALA A 335 0.09 -8.23 18.80
N GLY A 336 -0.65 -7.76 19.81
CA GLY A 336 -0.10 -7.41 21.11
C GLY A 336 0.14 -8.58 22.06
N ILE A 337 -0.61 -9.69 21.92
CA ILE A 337 -0.50 -10.86 22.81
C ILE A 337 0.87 -11.55 22.69
N PRO A 338 1.38 -11.91 21.50
CA PRO A 338 2.70 -12.56 21.40
C PRO A 338 3.86 -11.75 22.03
N PRO A 339 4.03 -10.44 21.76
CA PRO A 339 5.08 -9.67 22.42
C PRO A 339 4.85 -9.49 23.92
N LEU A 340 3.61 -9.53 24.42
CA LEU A 340 3.34 -9.51 25.87
C LEU A 340 3.86 -10.77 26.57
N VAL A 341 3.59 -11.94 25.99
CA VAL A 341 4.13 -13.21 26.50
C VAL A 341 5.65 -13.15 26.54
N ASN A 342 6.28 -12.62 25.49
CA ASN A 342 7.72 -12.43 25.44
C ASN A 342 8.23 -11.45 26.50
N ALA A 343 7.54 -10.32 26.71
CA ALA A 343 7.89 -9.33 27.73
C ALA A 343 7.91 -9.94 29.14
N VAL A 344 6.89 -10.75 29.45
CA VAL A 344 6.80 -11.46 30.74
C VAL A 344 7.92 -12.48 30.89
N HIS A 345 8.17 -13.29 29.85
CA HIS A 345 9.26 -14.28 29.85
C HIS A 345 10.63 -13.62 30.11
N ASN A 346 10.88 -12.48 29.47
CA ASN A 346 12.14 -11.74 29.59
C ASN A 346 12.20 -10.82 30.81
N ARG A 347 11.11 -10.70 31.60
CA ARG A 347 10.99 -9.77 32.73
C ARG A 347 11.25 -8.32 32.33
N ASP A 348 10.80 -7.94 31.14
CA ASP A 348 10.94 -6.58 30.63
C ASP A 348 10.13 -5.60 31.50
N LYS A 349 10.74 -4.46 31.84
CA LYS A 349 10.19 -3.43 32.74
C LYS A 349 9.38 -2.39 31.95
N ILE A 350 8.19 -2.79 31.52
CA ILE A 350 7.30 -1.99 30.67
C ILE A 350 5.96 -1.78 31.36
N LEU A 351 5.40 -0.57 31.28
CA LEU A 351 4.00 -0.33 31.54
C LEU A 351 3.22 -0.42 30.22
N LEU A 352 2.41 -1.47 30.04
CA LEU A 352 1.50 -1.57 28.91
C LEU A 352 0.15 -0.91 29.25
N VAL A 353 -0.28 0.01 28.41
CA VAL A 353 -1.58 0.69 28.49
C VAL A 353 -2.42 0.26 27.30
N VAL A 354 -3.42 -0.60 27.56
CA VAL A 354 -4.41 -1.01 26.56
C VAL A 354 -5.52 0.04 26.50
N MET A 355 -5.62 0.70 25.37
CA MET A 355 -6.51 1.81 25.06
C MET A 355 -7.80 1.24 24.46
N ASP A 356 -8.64 0.66 25.31
CA ASP A 356 -9.89 0.00 24.91
C ASP A 356 -10.99 1.04 24.61
N ASN A 357 -11.42 1.09 23.35
CA ASN A 357 -12.60 1.83 22.91
C ASN A 357 -13.64 0.93 22.22
N ARG A 358 -13.45 -0.40 22.29
CA ARG A 358 -14.34 -1.42 21.74
C ARG A 358 -14.57 -1.32 20.23
N ILE A 359 -13.64 -0.71 19.47
CA ILE A 359 -13.80 -0.56 18.03
C ILE A 359 -12.46 -0.37 17.31
N THR A 360 -12.34 -0.91 16.10
CA THR A 360 -11.21 -0.54 15.22
C THR A 360 -11.51 0.83 14.60
N GLY A 361 -11.27 1.91 15.36
CA GLY A 361 -11.81 3.24 15.07
C GLY A 361 -11.35 3.85 13.73
N MET A 362 -10.05 3.82 13.45
CA MET A 362 -9.49 4.49 12.26
C MET A 362 -9.73 3.73 10.95
N THR A 363 -10.27 2.50 10.99
CA THR A 363 -10.60 1.73 9.77
C THR A 363 -12.02 1.96 9.28
N GLY A 364 -12.71 2.97 9.81
CA GLY A 364 -14.14 3.19 9.55
C GLY A 364 -15.06 2.43 10.49
N GLY A 365 -14.54 1.94 11.62
CA GLY A 365 -15.36 1.38 12.70
C GLY A 365 -15.60 -0.12 12.61
N GLN A 366 -14.62 -0.89 12.15
CA GLN A 366 -14.74 -2.35 12.08
C GLN A 366 -14.80 -2.98 13.48
N THR A 367 -15.57 -4.06 13.62
CA THR A 367 -15.59 -4.89 14.83
C THR A 367 -14.23 -5.56 15.04
N ASN A 368 -13.96 -6.02 16.27
CA ASN A 368 -12.71 -6.69 16.62
C ASN A 368 -12.95 -7.78 17.69
N PRO A 369 -11.98 -8.68 17.96
CA PRO A 369 -12.15 -9.77 18.92
C PRO A 369 -12.44 -9.36 20.37
N GLY A 370 -12.25 -8.08 20.72
CA GLY A 370 -12.57 -7.52 22.03
C GLY A 370 -14.05 -7.18 22.25
N VAL A 371 -14.92 -7.37 21.25
CA VAL A 371 -16.37 -7.13 21.38
C VAL A 371 -17.21 -8.40 21.13
N PRO A 372 -18.43 -8.49 21.72
CA PRO A 372 -19.35 -9.58 21.44
C PRO A 372 -19.67 -9.69 19.94
N VAL A 373 -19.84 -10.94 19.47
CA VAL A 373 -20.23 -11.29 18.10
C VAL A 373 -21.75 -11.18 17.93
#